data_AF-A0ABD5PDG0-F1
#
_entry.id   AF-A0ABD5PDG0-F1
#
_cell.length_a   1.000
_cell.length_b   1.000
_cell.length_c   1.000
_cell.angle_alpha   90.00
_cell.angle_beta   90.00
_cell.angle_gamma   90.00
#
_symmetry.space_group_name_H-M   'P 1'
#
loop_
_entity.id
_entity.type
_entity.pdbx_description
1 polymer ?
#
loop_
_entity_poly.entity_id
_entity_poly.type
_entity_poly.pdbx_seq_one_letter_code
_entity_poly.pdbx_strand_id
1 'polypeptide(L)' 'MDNVLVRADAWLWHLLNVSVGAAVFLVTILYVTPGTFSLELPIGGVDPFYALVLLSVLYFGWAVADLWRWYTGGDVL' A
#
# COMPACT_ATOMS: atom_id res chain seq x y z
N MET A 1 -22.03 22.97 -6.54
CA MET A 1 -21.02 22.97 -5.45
C MET A 1 -20.71 21.56 -4.98
N ASP A 2 -21.70 20.66 -4.95
CA ASP A 2 -21.57 19.27 -4.49
C ASP A 2 -20.48 18.46 -5.23
N ASN A 3 -20.33 18.61 -6.54
CA ASN A 3 -19.29 17.91 -7.31
C ASN A 3 -17.84 18.28 -6.91
N VAL A 4 -17.60 19.48 -6.37
CA VAL A 4 -16.24 19.88 -5.97
C VAL A 4 -15.85 19.22 -4.66
N LEU A 5 -16.79 19.11 -3.72
CA LEU A 5 -16.59 18.41 -2.45
C LEU A 5 -16.38 16.91 -2.67
N VAL A 6 -17.21 16.28 -3.49
CA VAL A 6 -17.06 14.85 -3.82
C VAL A 6 -15.72 14.57 -4.50
N ARG A 7 -15.29 15.44 -5.41
CA ARG A 7 -13.98 15.30 -6.07
C ARG A 7 -12.81 15.48 -5.09
N ALA A 8 -12.91 16.41 -4.14
CA ALA A 8 -11.89 16.63 -3.13
C ALA A 8 -11.79 15.44 -2.16
N ASP A 9 -12.92 14.88 -1.76
CA ASP A 9 -12.99 13.68 -0.91
C ASP A 9 -12.38 12.46 -1.60
N ALA A 10 -12.74 12.21 -2.87
CA ALA A 10 -12.15 11.13 -3.67
C ALA A 10 -10.63 11.30 -3.82
N TRP A 11 -10.16 12.52 -4.07
CA TRP A 11 -8.72 12.79 -4.12
C TRP A 11 -8.00 12.48 -2.81
N LEU A 12 -8.59 12.88 -1.68
CA LEU A 12 -8.07 12.60 -0.34
C LEU A 12 -8.01 11.08 -0.08
N TRP A 13 -9.02 10.33 -0.52
CA TRP A 13 -9.04 8.88 -0.41
C TRP A 13 -7.87 8.21 -1.15
N HIS A 14 -7.61 8.59 -2.40
CA HIS A 14 -6.52 8.01 -3.18
C HIS A 14 -5.15 8.39 -2.62
N LEU A 15 -4.97 9.66 -2.21
CA LEU A 15 -3.73 10.09 -1.58
C LEU A 15 -3.45 9.39 -0.25
N LEU A 16 -4.49 9.15 0.55
CA LEU A 16 -4.35 8.45 1.82
C LEU A 16 -3.90 7.01 1.58
N ASN A 17 -4.48 6.30 0.61
CA ASN A 17 -4.04 4.95 0.25
C ASN A 17 -2.58 4.90 -0.22
N VAL A 18 -2.15 5.85 -1.07
CA VAL A 18 -0.74 5.94 -1.50
C VAL A 18 0.18 6.20 -0.31
N SER A 19 -0.21 7.11 0.58
CA SER A 19 0.60 7.48 1.76
C SER A 19 0.72 6.32 2.75
N VAL A 20 -0.37 5.58 2.99
CA VAL A 20 -0.38 4.36 3.81
C VAL A 20 0.50 3.29 3.16
N GLY A 21 0.38 3.07 1.85
CA GLY A 21 1.23 2.11 1.15
C GLY A 21 2.71 2.45 1.24
N ALA A 22 3.08 3.72 1.06
CA ALA A 22 4.46 4.18 1.22
C ALA A 22 4.96 3.98 2.65
N ALA A 23 4.14 4.31 3.66
CA ALA A 23 4.49 4.13 5.06
C ALA A 23 4.72 2.65 5.40
N VAL A 24 3.82 1.76 4.99
CA VAL A 24 3.95 0.31 5.22
C VAL A 24 5.21 -0.23 4.54
N PHE A 25 5.47 0.16 3.29
CA PHE A 25 6.67 -0.26 2.55
C PHE A 25 7.97 0.22 3.23
N LEU A 26 8.05 1.50 3.57
CA LEU A 26 9.21 2.09 4.25
C LEU A 26 9.42 1.48 5.63
N VAL A 27 8.35 1.29 6.41
CA VAL A 27 8.44 0.67 7.72
C VAL A 27 8.94 -0.76 7.61
N THR A 28 8.42 -1.52 6.64
CA THR A 28 8.83 -2.90 6.41
C THR A 28 10.32 -2.98 6.08
N ILE A 29 10.82 -2.14 5.15
CA ILE A 29 12.24 -2.16 4.76
C ILE A 29 13.17 -1.65 5.87
N LEU A 30 12.78 -0.59 6.57
CA LEU A 30 13.68 0.11 7.49
C LEU A 30 13.69 -0.49 8.90
N TYR A 31 12.59 -1.09 9.34
CA TYR A 31 12.43 -1.49 10.75
C TYR A 31 12.18 -2.98 10.96
N VAL A 32 11.90 -3.75 9.91
CA VAL A 32 11.81 -5.21 10.02
C VAL A 32 13.07 -5.80 9.41
N THR A 33 14.05 -6.17 10.25
CA THR A 33 15.25 -6.86 9.77
C THR A 33 14.89 -8.30 9.38
N PRO A 34 15.38 -8.82 8.23
CA PRO A 34 15.25 -10.24 7.92
C PRO A 34 15.87 -11.09 9.04
N GLY A 35 15.18 -12.15 9.42
CA GLY A 35 15.57 -13.10 10.47
C GLY A 35 15.19 -12.67 11.89
N THR A 36 14.54 -11.51 12.08
CA THR A 36 14.10 -11.05 13.42
C THR A 36 12.96 -11.93 13.96
N PHE A 37 12.09 -12.43 13.07
CA PHE A 37 11.00 -13.32 13.42
C PHE A 37 11.08 -14.57 12.55
N SER A 38 10.93 -15.73 13.16
CA SER A 38 10.81 -17.00 12.45
C SER A 38 9.52 -17.66 12.89
N LEU A 39 8.64 -17.92 11.93
CA LEU A 39 7.45 -18.72 12.16
C LEU A 39 7.80 -20.16 11.83
N GLU A 40 7.92 -21.01 12.85
CA GLU A 40 8.12 -22.44 12.66
C GLU A 40 6.80 -23.08 12.19
N LEU A 41 6.80 -23.58 10.96
CA LEU A 41 5.73 -24.39 10.39
C LEU A 41 6.18 -25.87 10.38
N PRO A 42 5.25 -26.83 10.29
CA PRO A 42 5.58 -28.26 10.26
C PRO A 42 6.56 -28.68 9.15
N ILE A 43 6.70 -27.86 8.11
CA ILE A 43 7.55 -28.08 6.93
C ILE A 43 8.82 -27.23 6.89
N GLY A 44 9.07 -26.40 7.92
CA GLY A 44 10.24 -25.52 8.02
C GLY A 44 9.93 -24.14 8.59
N GLY A 45 10.97 -23.34 8.81
CA GLY A 45 10.84 -21.95 9.25
C GLY A 45 10.58 -21.00 8.10
N VAL A 46 9.55 -20.15 8.21
CA VAL A 46 9.29 -19.05 7.28
C VAL A 46 9.50 -17.73 8.00
N ASP A 47 10.27 -16.84 7.37
CA ASP A 47 10.41 -15.47 7.85
C ASP A 47 9.29 -14.60 7.25
N PRO A 48 8.34 -14.10 8.07
CA PRO A 48 7.23 -13.28 7.59
C PRO A 48 7.69 -11.97 6.96
N PHE A 49 8.93 -11.51 7.19
CA PHE A 49 9.51 -10.34 6.55
C PHE A 49 9.35 -10.39 5.03
N TYR A 50 9.72 -11.50 4.39
CA TYR A 50 9.69 -11.59 2.92
C TYR A 50 8.26 -11.51 2.36
N ALA A 51 7.30 -12.11 3.05
CA ALA A 51 5.89 -12.03 2.69
C ALA A 51 5.35 -10.60 2.86
N LEU A 52 5.71 -9.93 3.96
CA LEU A 52 5.33 -8.54 4.24
C LEU A 52 5.94 -7.56 3.24
N VAL A 53 7.21 -7.74 2.86
CA VAL A 53 7.87 -6.93 1.83
C VAL A 53 7.13 -7.08 0.50
N LEU A 54 6.87 -8.32 0.06
CA LEU A 54 6.14 -8.57 -1.18
C LEU A 54 4.75 -7.92 -1.16
N LEU A 55 4.01 -8.12 -0.07
CA LEU A 55 2.67 -7.55 0.09
C LEU A 55 2.70 -6.02 0.07
N SER A 56 3.69 -5.40 0.74
CA SER A 56 3.85 -3.94 0.78
C SER A 56 4.17 -3.34 -0.59
N VAL A 57 5.01 -4.00 -1.39
CA VAL A 57 5.33 -3.59 -2.77
C VAL A 57 4.08 -3.66 -3.65
N LEU A 58 3.34 -4.77 -3.57
CA LEU A 58 2.11 -4.95 -4.33
C LEU A 58 1.05 -3.92 -3.93
N TYR A 59 0.87 -3.69 -2.63
CA TYR A 59 -0.11 -2.73 -2.12
C TYR A 59 0.24 -1.29 -2.51
N PHE A 60 1.51 -0.88 -2.35
CA PHE A 60 1.95 0.45 -2.77
C PHE A 60 1.81 0.64 -4.28
N GLY A 61 2.24 -0.34 -5.08
CA GLY A 61 2.10 -0.30 -6.54
C GLY A 61 0.64 -0.22 -6.98
N TRP A 62 -0.25 -0.98 -6.34
CA TRP A 62 -1.69 -0.90 -6.58
C TRP A 62 -2.26 0.47 -6.23
N ALA A 63 -1.92 1.04 -5.06
CA ALA A 63 -2.42 2.35 -4.64
C ALA A 63 -1.98 3.47 -5.60
N VAL A 64 -0.73 3.41 -6.09
CA VAL A 64 -0.23 4.36 -7.11
C VAL A 64 -0.97 4.19 -8.43
N ALA A 65 -1.18 2.95 -8.88
CA ALA A 65 -1.93 2.67 -10.09
C ALA A 65 -3.40 3.12 -10.00
N ASP A 66 -4.02 2.97 -8.83
CA ASP A 66 -5.37 3.41 -8.52
C ASP A 66 -5.49 4.94 -8.58
N LEU A 67 -4.59 5.66 -7.91
CA LEU A 67 -4.51 7.13 -8.00
C LEU A 67 -4.29 7.59 -9.45
N TRP A 68 -3.39 6.94 -10.17
CA TRP A 68 -3.11 7.27 -11.57
C TRP A 68 -4.35 7.07 -12.44
N ARG A 69 -5.04 5.93 -12.31
CA ARG A 69 -6.28 5.64 -13.02
C ARG A 69 -7.36 6.68 -12.73
N TRP A 70 -7.56 7.05 -11.47
CA TRP A 70 -8.50 8.10 -11.10
C TRP A 70 -8.12 9.46 -11.71
N TYR A 71 -6.84 9.82 -11.66
CA TYR A 71 -6.34 11.09 -12.20
C TYR A 71 -6.46 11.17 -13.73
N THR A 72 -6.12 10.09 -14.45
CA THR A 72 -6.13 10.07 -15.92
C THR A 72 -7.47 9.68 -16.53
N GLY A 73 -8.26 8.89 -15.82
CA GLY A 73 -9.52 8.33 -16.29
C GLY A 73 -10.63 9.37 -16.41
N GLY A 74 -10.52 10.50 -15.70
CA GLY A 74 -11.54 11.54 -15.75
C GLY A 74 -12.90 11.07 -15.23
N ASP A 75 -12.96 9.93 -14.53
CA ASP A 75 -14.14 9.43 -13.84
C ASP A 75 -14.40 10.31 -12.61
N VAL A 76 -14.91 11.50 -12.91
CA VAL A 76 -15.54 12.41 -11.97
C VAL A 76 -16.99 12.54 -12.40
N LEU A 77 -17.70 11.41 -12.36
CA LEU A 77 -19.16 11.30 -12.40
C LEU A 77 -19.59 9.99 -11.74
#